data_AF-A0A2B8BJ75-F1
#
_entry.id   AF-A0A2B8BJ75-F1
#
_cell.length_a   1.000
_cell.length_b   1.000
_cell.length_c   1.000
_cell.angle_alpha   90.00
_cell.angle_beta   90.00
_cell.angle_gamma   90.00
#
_symmetry.space_group_name_H-M   'P 1'
#
loop_
_entity.id
_entity.type
_entity.pdbx_description
1 polymer ?
#
loop_
_entity_poly.entity_id
_entity_poly.type
_entity_poly.pdbx_seq_one_letter_code
_entity_poly.pdbx_strand_id
1 'polypeptide(L)'
;MLALCWGGIALQRAESGCEDGIESVMPNVAFAPDGESGSSGPSRHFKNESHQMKRFVNQHLKSLERIETHEIGLLQNAPRVRAATGLELRQFCVVVENTALKHALKQHGNASQEARRGQAAITEDDFCLIPEIIQDGSPSKGDGSKRGVSTVLFIKLINGIEYTVVADVRPNIRQLAFKTMMKRRQKSA
;
A
#
# COMPACT_ATOMS: atom_id res chain seq x y z
N MET A 1 43.89 -16.78 -45.20
CA MET A 1 43.69 -17.35 -46.55
C MET A 1 43.26 -18.80 -46.36
N LEU A 2 42.12 -19.32 -46.81
CA LEU A 2 41.23 -18.94 -47.89
C LEU A 2 39.75 -18.97 -47.43
N ALA A 3 38.99 -18.03 -47.97
CA ALA A 3 37.54 -18.09 -48.09
C ALA A 3 37.13 -19.06 -49.20
N LEU A 4 35.97 -19.70 -49.06
CA LEU A 4 35.14 -20.11 -50.20
C LEU A 4 33.66 -19.97 -49.82
N CYS A 5 33.01 -19.01 -50.51
CA CYS A 5 31.57 -18.86 -50.63
C CYS A 5 31.03 -19.76 -51.77
N TRP A 6 29.79 -20.21 -51.62
CA TRP A 6 28.81 -20.52 -52.67
C TRP A 6 27.43 -20.30 -51.99
N GLY A 7 26.49 -19.45 -52.41
CA GLY A 7 25.96 -19.15 -53.76
C GLY A 7 24.97 -20.26 -54.16
N GLY A 8 23.68 -20.09 -54.45
CA GLY A 8 22.79 -18.94 -54.67
C GLY A 8 21.33 -19.46 -54.84
N ILE A 9 20.31 -18.61 -54.62
CA ILE A 9 19.37 -18.05 -55.63
C ILE A 9 18.05 -18.83 -55.82
N ALA A 10 16.93 -18.12 -55.56
CA ALA A 10 15.69 -17.97 -56.38
C ALA A 10 14.46 -17.82 -55.44
N LEU A 11 13.77 -16.67 -55.33
CA LEU A 11 12.89 -15.99 -56.32
C LEU A 11 11.64 -16.85 -56.61
N GLN A 12 10.35 -16.47 -56.54
CA GLN A 12 9.51 -15.27 -56.44
C GLN A 12 8.16 -15.76 -55.83
N ARG A 13 7.20 -14.97 -55.34
CA ARG A 13 6.29 -14.11 -56.12
C ARG A 13 5.30 -13.43 -55.16
N ALA A 14 5.00 -12.17 -55.45
CA ALA A 14 3.97 -11.35 -54.81
C ALA A 14 2.71 -11.34 -55.67
N GLU A 15 1.52 -11.41 -55.08
CA GLU A 15 0.19 -10.99 -55.60
C GLU A 15 -0.66 -10.66 -54.36
N SER A 16 -0.92 -9.38 -54.01
CA SER A 16 -1.92 -8.42 -54.52
C SER A 16 -3.36 -8.69 -54.05
N GLY A 17 -3.96 -7.72 -53.36
CA GLY A 17 -5.40 -7.69 -53.05
C GLY A 17 -5.76 -6.53 -52.12
N CYS A 18 -5.95 -5.35 -52.71
CA CYS A 18 -6.52 -4.15 -52.10
C CYS A 18 -7.88 -3.91 -52.77
N GLU A 19 -8.98 -3.97 -52.02
CA GLU A 19 -10.32 -3.44 -52.34
C GLU A 19 -11.09 -3.40 -51.00
N ASP A 20 -12.05 -2.56 -50.67
CA ASP A 20 -12.42 -1.21 -51.08
C ASP A 20 -13.32 -0.67 -49.95
N GLY A 21 -13.44 0.64 -49.83
CA GLY A 21 -14.10 1.31 -48.71
C GLY A 21 -15.62 1.10 -48.63
N ILE A 22 -16.16 1.27 -47.41
CA ILE A 22 -17.50 1.84 -47.20
C ILE A 22 -17.48 2.82 -46.04
N GLU A 23 -17.83 4.04 -46.40
CA GLU A 23 -18.12 5.23 -45.62
C GLU A 23 -19.40 5.01 -44.78
N SER A 24 -19.39 5.34 -43.48
CA SER A 24 -20.61 5.73 -42.77
C SER A 24 -20.32 6.36 -41.39
N VAL A 25 -20.43 7.69 -41.38
CA VAL A 25 -21.08 8.50 -40.35
C VAL A 25 -20.53 8.43 -38.91
N MET A 26 -19.76 9.47 -38.59
CA MET A 26 -19.53 9.93 -37.22
C MET A 26 -20.82 10.50 -36.61
N PRO A 27 -21.16 10.18 -35.35
CA PRO A 27 -21.86 11.11 -34.49
C PRO A 27 -20.84 11.97 -33.74
N ASN A 28 -20.93 13.26 -34.03
CA ASN A 28 -20.29 14.39 -33.36
C ASN A 28 -20.59 14.34 -31.85
N VAL A 29 -19.65 13.88 -31.02
CA VAL A 29 -19.67 14.10 -29.57
C VAL A 29 -18.76 15.27 -29.26
N ALA A 30 -19.41 16.36 -28.87
CA ALA A 30 -18.81 17.61 -28.46
C ALA A 30 -17.68 17.40 -27.45
N PHE A 31 -16.55 18.03 -27.75
CA PHE A 31 -15.44 18.26 -26.86
C PHE A 31 -15.91 19.29 -25.81
N ALA A 32 -16.27 18.83 -24.61
CA ALA A 32 -16.44 19.70 -23.45
C ALA A 32 -15.11 19.77 -22.69
N PRO A 33 -14.49 20.95 -22.50
CA PRO A 33 -13.40 21.12 -21.56
C PRO A 33 -13.96 21.55 -20.21
N ASP A 34 -14.39 20.59 -19.40
CA ASP A 34 -14.51 20.77 -17.95
C ASP A 34 -13.26 20.08 -17.36
N GLY A 35 -12.26 20.80 -16.86
CA GLY A 35 -12.44 21.66 -15.70
C GLY A 35 -12.53 20.78 -14.46
N GLU A 36 -11.39 20.33 -13.92
CA GLU A 36 -11.06 20.43 -12.50
C GLU A 36 -9.73 19.71 -12.22
N SER A 37 -8.77 20.51 -11.76
CA SER A 37 -7.58 20.07 -11.06
C SER A 37 -8.01 19.32 -9.79
N GLY A 38 -8.25 18.02 -9.92
CA GLY A 38 -8.63 17.17 -8.79
C GLY A 38 -7.47 17.06 -7.81
N SER A 39 -7.52 17.85 -6.72
CA SER A 39 -6.78 17.52 -5.51
C SER A 39 -7.15 16.09 -5.12
N SER A 40 -6.17 15.20 -5.16
CA SER A 40 -6.31 13.75 -5.02
C SER A 40 -6.89 13.37 -3.66
N GLY A 41 -8.22 13.40 -3.54
CA GLY A 41 -8.93 12.83 -2.40
C GLY A 41 -8.82 11.30 -2.42
N PRO A 42 -8.89 10.64 -1.24
CA PRO A 42 -8.85 9.18 -1.18
C PRO A 42 -10.03 8.57 -1.94
N SER A 43 -9.79 7.42 -2.59
CA SER A 43 -10.82 6.69 -3.34
C SER A 43 -12.03 6.34 -2.46
N ARG A 44 -13.21 6.12 -3.05
CA ARG A 44 -14.43 5.73 -2.29
C ARG A 44 -14.20 4.50 -1.42
N HIS A 45 -13.36 3.57 -1.87
CA HIS A 45 -12.99 2.38 -1.10
C HIS A 45 -12.21 2.76 0.16
N PHE A 46 -11.18 3.60 0.05
CA PHE A 46 -10.42 4.07 1.21
C PHE A 46 -11.26 4.87 2.20
N LYS A 47 -12.18 5.72 1.71
CA LYS A 47 -13.09 6.46 2.61
C LYS A 47 -13.95 5.52 3.45
N ASN A 48 -14.46 4.43 2.88
CA ASN A 48 -15.24 3.44 3.62
C ASN A 48 -14.39 2.69 4.64
N GLU A 49 -13.16 2.31 4.28
CA GLU A 49 -12.24 1.64 5.20
C GLU A 49 -11.82 2.53 6.37
N SER A 50 -11.52 3.82 6.14
CA SER A 50 -11.22 4.76 7.23
C SER A 50 -12.40 4.92 8.19
N HIS A 51 -13.65 4.91 7.71
CA HIS A 51 -14.83 4.96 8.59
C HIS A 51 -14.99 3.67 9.41
N GLN A 52 -14.79 2.50 8.80
CA GLN A 52 -14.85 1.22 9.50
C GLN A 52 -13.75 1.12 10.57
N MET A 53 -12.52 1.53 10.22
CA MET A 53 -11.40 1.62 11.14
C MET A 53 -11.72 2.55 12.31
N LYS A 54 -12.27 3.75 12.04
CA LYS A 54 -12.65 4.70 13.09
C LYS A 54 -13.70 4.13 14.05
N ARG A 55 -14.71 3.42 13.52
CA ARG A 55 -15.71 2.73 14.35
C ARG A 55 -15.05 1.66 15.21
N PHE A 56 -14.17 0.85 14.63
CA PHE A 56 -13.43 -0.18 15.36
C PHE A 56 -12.56 0.39 16.49
N VAL A 57 -11.78 1.44 16.21
CA VAL A 57 -10.96 2.14 17.22
C VAL A 57 -11.84 2.65 18.35
N ASN A 58 -12.90 3.40 18.04
CA ASN A 58 -13.78 3.98 19.05
C ASN A 58 -14.46 2.92 19.93
N GLN A 59 -14.83 1.77 19.35
CA GLN A 59 -15.55 0.72 20.05
C GLN A 59 -14.63 -0.15 20.93
N HIS A 60 -13.41 -0.43 20.47
CA HIS A 60 -12.58 -1.50 21.05
C HIS A 60 -11.28 -1.04 21.70
N LEU A 61 -10.89 0.24 21.57
CA LEU A 61 -9.67 0.74 22.20
C LEU A 61 -9.75 0.75 23.73
N LYS A 62 -10.95 0.95 24.31
CA LYS A 62 -11.18 0.95 25.77
C LYS A 62 -11.59 -0.40 26.33
N SER A 63 -12.00 -1.36 25.48
CA SER A 63 -12.50 -2.67 25.91
C SER A 63 -11.37 -3.55 26.43
N LEU A 64 -11.36 -3.92 27.72
CA LEU A 64 -10.25 -4.66 28.35
C LEU A 64 -10.40 -6.19 28.31
N GLU A 65 -11.57 -6.70 27.94
CA GLU A 65 -11.95 -8.08 28.28
C GLU A 65 -11.82 -9.07 27.11
N ARG A 66 -11.71 -8.59 25.87
CA ARG A 66 -11.60 -9.45 24.68
C ARG A 66 -10.61 -8.92 23.64
N ILE A 67 -9.94 -9.84 22.95
CA ILE A 67 -9.15 -9.53 21.75
C ILE A 67 -10.13 -9.44 20.58
N GLU A 68 -10.16 -8.28 19.96
CA GLU A 68 -11.04 -7.98 18.83
C GLU A 68 -10.16 -7.71 17.63
N THR A 69 -10.57 -8.26 16.48
CA THR A 69 -9.81 -8.16 15.23
C THR A 69 -10.69 -7.50 14.18
N HIS A 70 -10.15 -6.50 13.51
CA HIS A 70 -10.72 -5.90 12.32
C HIS A 70 -9.90 -6.31 11.11
N GLU A 71 -10.56 -6.92 10.13
CA GLU A 71 -9.96 -7.23 8.85
C GLU A 71 -10.17 -6.05 7.91
N ILE A 72 -9.07 -5.47 7.42
CA ILE A 72 -9.09 -4.40 6.41
C ILE A 72 -9.32 -5.01 5.02
N GLY A 73 -8.78 -6.21 4.79
CA GLY A 73 -8.92 -6.93 3.53
C GLY A 73 -7.57 -7.30 2.91
N LEU A 74 -7.59 -7.70 1.64
CA LEU A 74 -6.41 -8.23 0.95
C LEU A 74 -5.33 -7.16 0.71
N LEU A 75 -4.07 -7.57 0.93
CA LEU A 75 -2.89 -6.79 0.59
C LEU A 75 -2.75 -6.66 -0.93
N GLN A 76 -3.04 -5.48 -1.47
CA GLN A 76 -3.04 -5.26 -2.93
C GLN A 76 -1.63 -5.04 -3.47
N ASN A 77 -0.76 -4.43 -2.66
CA ASN A 77 0.61 -4.08 -3.03
C ASN A 77 1.64 -5.20 -2.77
N ALA A 78 1.22 -6.47 -2.68
CA ALA A 78 2.10 -7.61 -2.45
C ALA A 78 3.33 -7.67 -3.38
N PRO A 79 3.25 -7.33 -4.70
CA PRO A 79 4.43 -7.27 -5.56
C PRO A 79 5.49 -6.26 -5.09
N ARG A 80 5.07 -5.09 -4.58
CA ARG A 80 5.98 -4.07 -4.03
C ARG A 80 6.66 -4.60 -2.77
N VAL A 81 5.91 -5.30 -1.90
CA VAL A 81 6.47 -5.91 -0.70
C VAL A 81 7.49 -7.00 -1.03
N ARG A 82 7.20 -7.86 -2.02
CA ARG A 82 8.16 -8.88 -2.50
C ARG A 82 9.45 -8.21 -2.98
N ALA A 83 9.35 -7.17 -3.81
CA ALA A 83 10.51 -6.47 -4.35
C ALA A 83 11.40 -5.86 -3.25
N ALA A 84 10.80 -5.29 -2.21
CA ALA A 84 11.54 -4.62 -1.14
C ALA A 84 12.05 -5.56 -0.02
N THR A 85 11.37 -6.69 0.22
CA THR A 85 11.62 -7.52 1.41
C THR A 85 12.00 -8.97 1.09
N GLY A 86 11.73 -9.43 -0.13
CA GLY A 86 11.81 -10.83 -0.54
C GLY A 86 10.66 -11.70 -0.04
N LEU A 87 9.68 -11.16 0.69
CA LEU A 87 8.57 -11.93 1.27
C LEU A 87 7.41 -12.08 0.29
N GLU A 88 6.90 -13.30 0.18
CA GLU A 88 5.73 -13.63 -0.63
C GLU A 88 4.44 -13.46 0.15
N LEU A 89 3.80 -12.29 0.00
CA LEU A 89 2.57 -11.95 0.73
C LEU A 89 1.33 -11.86 -0.17
N ARG A 90 1.33 -12.57 -1.31
CA ARG A 90 0.14 -12.66 -2.17
C ARG A 90 -1.01 -13.32 -1.41
N GLN A 91 -2.21 -12.77 -1.55
CA GLN A 91 -3.43 -13.23 -0.88
C GLN A 91 -3.38 -13.13 0.66
N PHE A 92 -2.48 -12.32 1.22
CA PHE A 92 -2.50 -12.07 2.66
C PHE A 92 -3.60 -11.06 3.00
N CYS A 93 -4.33 -11.31 4.09
CA CYS A 93 -5.28 -10.36 4.66
C CYS A 93 -4.58 -9.46 5.67
N VAL A 94 -4.82 -8.15 5.59
CA VAL A 94 -4.34 -7.17 6.54
C VAL A 94 -5.32 -7.09 7.71
N VAL A 95 -4.82 -7.28 8.93
CA VAL A 95 -5.63 -7.33 10.14
C VAL A 95 -5.11 -6.38 11.22
N VAL A 96 -6.02 -5.82 12.00
CA VAL A 96 -5.74 -4.93 13.12
C VAL A 96 -6.41 -5.46 14.38
N GLU A 97 -5.63 -5.68 15.43
CA GLU A 97 -6.13 -6.13 16.73
C GLU A 97 -6.19 -4.96 17.72
N ASN A 98 -7.20 -4.94 18.58
CA ASN A 98 -7.36 -3.89 19.60
C ASN A 98 -6.17 -3.86 20.59
N THR A 99 -5.58 -5.00 20.90
CA THR A 99 -4.38 -5.13 21.76
C THR A 99 -3.16 -4.44 21.14
N ALA A 100 -2.99 -4.54 19.82
CA ALA A 100 -1.92 -3.86 19.09
C ALA A 100 -2.12 -2.34 19.05
N LEU A 101 -3.36 -1.88 18.85
CA LEU A 101 -3.70 -0.44 18.92
C LEU A 101 -3.38 0.15 20.31
N LYS A 102 -3.79 -0.54 21.37
CA LYS A 102 -3.46 -0.16 22.75
C LYS A 102 -1.96 -0.17 23.01
N HIS A 103 -1.25 -1.18 22.50
CA HIS A 103 0.20 -1.26 22.64
C HIS A 103 0.86 -0.06 21.98
N ALA A 104 0.50 0.26 20.73
CA ALA A 104 1.01 1.42 20.03
C ALA A 104 0.74 2.71 20.82
N LEU A 105 -0.50 2.92 21.29
CA LEU A 105 -0.85 4.14 22.04
C LEU A 105 -0.12 4.22 23.38
N LYS A 106 0.06 3.10 24.08
CA LYS A 106 0.82 3.04 25.34
C LYS A 106 2.31 3.35 25.14
N GLN A 107 2.90 2.88 24.03
CA GLN A 107 4.32 3.08 23.76
C GLN A 107 4.62 4.45 23.13
N HIS A 108 3.74 4.94 22.27
CA HIS A 108 3.99 6.09 21.40
C HIS A 108 2.97 7.22 21.56
N GLY A 109 2.04 7.15 22.52
CA GLY A 109 1.06 8.21 22.78
C GLY A 109 1.55 9.31 23.74
N ASN A 110 2.76 9.20 24.30
CA ASN A 110 3.31 10.20 25.22
C ASN A 110 4.20 11.21 24.50
N ALA A 111 3.71 12.45 24.36
CA ALA A 111 4.41 13.50 23.62
C ALA A 111 5.79 13.83 24.18
N SER A 112 5.96 13.83 25.50
CA SER A 112 7.24 14.14 26.13
C SER A 112 8.29 13.04 25.87
N GLN A 113 7.89 11.76 25.96
CA GLN A 113 8.79 10.65 25.69
C GLN A 113 9.19 10.58 24.21
N GLU A 114 8.23 10.81 23.31
CA GLU A 114 8.47 10.76 21.87
C GLU A 114 9.28 11.97 21.38
N ALA A 115 9.06 13.16 21.94
CA ALA A 115 9.86 14.35 21.63
C ALA A 115 11.36 14.13 21.93
N ARG A 116 11.69 13.42 23.02
CA ARG A 116 13.08 13.05 23.36
C ARG A 116 13.73 12.13 22.33
N ARG A 117 12.93 11.44 21.51
CA ARG A 117 13.36 10.57 20.39
C ARG A 117 13.27 11.26 19.03
N GLY A 118 12.87 12.55 18.99
CA GLY A 118 12.63 13.27 17.74
C GLY A 118 11.34 12.85 17.01
N GLN A 119 10.41 12.24 17.72
CA GLN A 119 9.13 11.74 17.21
C GLN A 119 7.96 12.58 17.77
N ALA A 120 6.76 12.35 17.24
CA ALA A 120 5.53 12.95 17.76
C ALA A 120 4.59 11.87 18.29
N ALA A 121 3.81 12.19 19.31
CA ALA A 121 2.90 11.23 19.92
C ALA A 121 1.74 10.86 19.00
N ILE A 122 1.51 9.56 18.80
CA ILE A 122 0.37 9.06 18.05
C ILE A 122 -0.93 9.31 18.82
N THR A 123 -2.01 9.52 18.07
CA THR A 123 -3.38 9.70 18.57
C THR A 123 -4.29 8.63 17.99
N GLU A 124 -5.52 8.54 18.52
CA GLU A 124 -6.51 7.58 18.03
C GLU A 124 -6.89 7.82 16.56
N ASP A 125 -6.89 9.09 16.13
CA ASP A 125 -7.22 9.46 14.74
C ASP A 125 -6.14 9.01 13.75
N ASP A 126 -4.86 8.96 14.18
CA ASP A 126 -3.76 8.46 13.33
C ASP A 126 -3.99 7.00 12.90
N PHE A 127 -4.69 6.19 13.71
CA PHE A 127 -4.99 4.79 13.35
C PHE A 127 -5.90 4.67 12.12
N CYS A 128 -6.69 5.71 11.80
CA CYS A 128 -7.52 5.73 10.60
C CYS A 128 -6.69 5.77 9.30
N LEU A 129 -5.40 6.09 9.40
CA LEU A 129 -4.45 6.13 8.29
C LEU A 129 -3.81 4.76 8.01
N ILE A 130 -3.95 3.77 8.91
CA ILE A 130 -3.31 2.45 8.76
C ILE A 130 -3.63 1.80 7.39
N PRO A 131 -4.91 1.72 6.94
CA PRO A 131 -5.22 1.10 5.64
C PRO A 131 -4.49 1.79 4.47
N GLU A 132 -4.46 3.12 4.49
CA GLU A 132 -3.81 3.93 3.45
C GLU A 132 -2.28 3.76 3.48
N ILE A 133 -1.66 3.79 4.67
CA ILE A 133 -0.21 3.63 4.81
C ILE A 133 0.24 2.24 4.36
N ILE A 134 -0.51 1.19 4.71
CA ILE A 134 -0.16 -0.18 4.31
C ILE A 134 -0.28 -0.37 2.79
N GLN A 135 -1.29 0.19 2.14
CA GLN A 135 -1.48 0.01 0.69
C GLN A 135 -0.55 0.87 -0.15
N ASP A 136 -0.36 2.14 0.22
CA ASP A 136 0.35 3.10 -0.61
C ASP A 136 1.79 3.34 -0.17
N GLY A 137 2.08 3.15 1.13
CA GLY A 137 3.38 3.39 1.71
C GLY A 137 4.51 2.58 1.08
N SER A 138 5.73 3.03 1.28
CA SER A 138 6.94 2.35 0.82
C SER A 138 7.24 1.18 1.76
N PRO A 139 7.17 -0.08 1.27
CA PRO A 139 7.48 -1.22 2.10
C PRO A 139 9.00 -1.36 2.31
N SER A 140 9.40 -1.78 3.50
CA SER A 140 10.78 -2.19 3.79
C SER A 140 10.79 -3.38 4.74
N LYS A 141 11.89 -4.13 4.74
CA LYS A 141 12.06 -5.26 5.65
C LYS A 141 12.34 -4.71 7.05
N GLY A 142 11.66 -5.26 8.05
CA GLY A 142 11.98 -4.96 9.45
C GLY A 142 12.99 -5.92 10.04
N ASP A 143 13.54 -5.51 11.18
CA ASP A 143 14.52 -6.29 11.96
C ASP A 143 13.92 -7.55 12.62
N GLY A 144 12.66 -7.87 12.31
CA GLY A 144 11.90 -8.93 12.94
C GLY A 144 11.44 -8.58 14.36
N SER A 145 10.67 -9.49 14.94
CA SER A 145 10.34 -9.48 16.36
C SER A 145 11.39 -10.24 17.16
N LYS A 146 11.53 -9.97 18.46
CA LYS A 146 12.37 -10.77 19.39
C LYS A 146 12.07 -12.28 19.36
N ARG A 147 10.90 -12.66 18.83
CA ARG A 147 10.42 -14.05 18.66
C ARG A 147 10.74 -14.66 17.29
N GLY A 148 11.58 -14.03 16.47
CA GLY A 148 11.92 -14.51 15.12
C GLY A 148 10.79 -14.33 14.08
N VAL A 149 9.76 -13.54 14.40
CA VAL A 149 8.66 -13.26 13.47
C VAL A 149 9.12 -12.22 12.46
N SER A 150 8.94 -12.49 11.16
CA SER A 150 9.26 -11.56 10.09
C SER A 150 8.36 -10.32 10.16
N THR A 151 8.94 -9.14 10.02
CA THR A 151 8.22 -7.86 10.04
C THR A 151 8.38 -7.11 8.73
N VAL A 152 7.33 -6.38 8.35
CA VAL A 152 7.33 -5.42 7.25
C VAL A 152 7.01 -4.04 7.82
N LEU A 153 7.79 -3.04 7.39
CA LEU A 153 7.51 -1.65 7.69
C LEU A 153 6.88 -1.00 6.46
N PHE A 154 5.92 -0.13 6.68
CA PHE A 154 5.33 0.73 5.66
C PHE A 154 5.54 2.18 6.07
N ILE A 155 6.24 2.92 5.23
CA ILE A 155 6.57 4.33 5.48
C ILE A 155 5.81 5.20 4.47
N LYS A 156 5.02 6.16 4.97
CA LYS A 156 4.31 7.14 4.12
C LYS A 156 4.41 8.53 4.72
N LEU A 157 4.66 9.52 3.86
CA LEU A 157 4.63 10.94 4.22
C LEU A 157 3.23 11.49 3.95
N ILE A 158 2.56 12.01 4.98
CA ILE A 158 1.23 12.60 4.90
C ILE A 158 1.29 13.95 5.60
N ASN A 159 0.99 15.04 4.88
CA ASN A 159 0.98 16.41 5.42
C ASN A 159 2.29 16.82 6.16
N GLY A 160 3.45 16.43 5.64
CA GLY A 160 4.75 16.72 6.26
C GLY A 160 5.07 15.91 7.52
N ILE A 161 4.24 14.91 7.84
CA ILE A 161 4.46 13.95 8.92
C ILE A 161 4.76 12.60 8.29
N GLU A 162 5.91 12.02 8.65
CA GLU A 162 6.25 10.67 8.25
C GLU A 162 5.65 9.68 9.24
N TYR A 163 4.85 8.76 8.70
CA TYR A 163 4.24 7.68 9.44
C TYR A 163 4.92 6.36 9.11
N THR A 164 5.26 5.61 10.15
CA THR A 164 5.85 4.28 10.04
C THR A 164 4.93 3.27 10.72
N VAL A 165 4.36 2.37 9.93
CA VAL A 165 3.54 1.26 10.40
C VAL A 165 4.37 -0.01 10.36
N VAL A 166 4.39 -0.76 11.47
CA VAL A 166 5.06 -2.05 11.56
C VAL A 166 4.00 -3.15 11.59
N ALA A 167 4.15 -4.16 10.74
CA ALA A 167 3.28 -5.32 10.71
C ALA A 167 4.08 -6.63 10.83
N ASP A 168 3.55 -7.57 11.61
CA ASP A 168 4.07 -8.93 11.75
C ASP A 168 3.47 -9.83 10.66
N VAL A 169 4.31 -10.62 9.99
CA VAL A 169 3.87 -11.61 8.99
C VAL A 169 3.52 -12.92 9.70
N ARG A 170 2.28 -13.38 9.52
CA ARG A 170 1.76 -14.63 10.07
C ARG A 170 1.50 -15.62 8.91
N PRO A 171 2.51 -16.38 8.48
CA PRO A 171 2.42 -17.18 7.24
C PRO A 171 1.38 -18.30 7.33
N ASN A 172 1.25 -18.94 8.50
CA ASN A 172 0.36 -20.10 8.70
C ASN A 172 -1.11 -19.78 8.41
N ILE A 173 -1.54 -18.55 8.68
CA ILE A 173 -2.91 -18.09 8.49
C ILE A 173 -3.03 -16.99 7.43
N ARG A 174 -1.94 -16.72 6.69
CA ARG A 174 -1.86 -15.70 5.63
C ARG A 174 -2.34 -14.31 6.09
N GLN A 175 -1.87 -13.88 7.26
CA GLN A 175 -2.20 -12.56 7.80
C GLN A 175 -0.98 -11.66 7.86
N LEU A 176 -1.20 -10.38 7.55
CA LEU A 176 -0.30 -9.29 7.85
C LEU A 176 -0.91 -8.50 9.00
N ALA A 177 -0.42 -8.73 10.22
CA ALA A 177 -1.02 -8.19 11.43
C ALA A 177 -0.34 -6.89 11.87
N PHE A 178 -1.12 -5.83 12.04
CA PHE A 178 -0.64 -4.59 12.61
C PHE A 178 -0.04 -4.82 14.01
N LYS A 179 1.14 -4.24 14.25
CA LYS A 179 1.86 -4.39 15.51
C LYS A 179 2.02 -3.07 16.26
N THR A 180 2.55 -2.06 15.58
CA THR A 180 2.77 -0.73 16.15
C THR A 180 2.83 0.33 15.06
N MET A 181 2.70 1.58 15.48
CA MET A 181 2.76 2.77 14.63
C MET A 181 3.60 3.84 15.32
N MET A 182 4.42 4.53 14.54
CA MET A 182 5.21 5.67 14.97
C MET A 182 4.99 6.81 13.98
N LYS A 183 5.14 8.06 14.46
CA LYS A 183 5.13 9.21 13.57
C LYS A 183 6.22 10.20 13.95
N ARG A 184 6.84 10.82 12.95
CA ARG A 184 7.84 11.86 13.12
C ARG A 184 7.54 13.04 12.22
N ARG A 185 7.82 14.25 12.69
CA ARG A 185 7.74 15.44 11.84
C ARG A 185 8.95 15.42 10.91
N GLN A 186 8.75 15.66 9.62
CA GLN A 186 9.88 15.83 8.72
C GLN A 186 10.69 17.03 9.20
N LYS A 187 12.01 16.88 9.32
CA LYS A 187 12.88 18.04 9.48
C LYS A 187 12.87 18.78 8.15
N SER A 188 12.30 19.99 8.14
CA SER A 188 12.60 20.95 7.09
C SER A 188 14.11 21.17 7.12
N ALA A 189 14.78 20.79 6.03
CA ALA A 189 16.20 21.06 5.84
C ALA A 189 16.44 22.57 5.73
#